data_AF-A0A0S8AVP4-F1
#
_entry.id   AF-A0A0S8AVP4-F1
#
_cell.length_a   1.000
_cell.length_b   1.000
_cell.length_c   1.000
_cell.angle_alpha   90.00
_cell.angle_beta   90.00
_cell.angle_gamma   90.00
#
_symmetry.space_group_name_H-M   'P 1'
#
loop_
_entity.id
_entity.type
_entity.pdbx_description
1 polymer ?
#
loop_
_entity_poly.entity_id
_entity_poly.type
_entity_poly.pdbx_seq_one_letter_code
_entity_poly.pdbx_strand_id
1 'polypeptide(L)'
;MHAATGTTLLLVPVVSWQLLRAVLVALAAVAVAVEVVRLRSPRFREMLAHRVPVFRAREAGRPSGAMWLAVGYALAALTPLPGPTAGILVGAVADPAAAWVGSRSGPTGQKTGLGSATHFVVATALLLGLGCGWLTSVAAAVVATVLERWPLGLDDNLLVAPATALTVVLLR
;
A
#
# COMPACT_ATOMS: atom_id res chain seq x y z
N MET A 1 -3.49 0.29 11.24
CA MET A 1 -2.36 -0.56 10.81
C MET A 1 -1.42 0.16 9.86
N HIS A 2 -1.91 0.80 8.78
CA HIS A 2 -1.08 1.55 7.80
C HIS A 2 -0.10 2.57 8.40
N ALA A 3 -0.54 3.40 9.35
CA ALA A 3 0.32 4.43 9.95
C ALA A 3 1.49 3.88 10.79
N ALA A 4 1.31 2.71 11.44
CA ALA A 4 2.33 2.09 12.30
C ALA A 4 3.38 1.33 11.49
N THR A 5 2.98 0.71 10.37
CA THR A 5 3.92 0.09 9.41
C THR A 5 4.73 1.16 8.67
N GLY A 6 4.11 2.27 8.25
CA GLY A 6 4.80 3.35 7.55
C GLY A 6 5.88 4.05 8.36
N THR A 7 5.65 4.31 9.66
CA THR A 7 6.64 4.96 10.54
C THR A 7 7.83 4.06 10.88
N THR A 8 7.63 2.75 11.07
CA THR A 8 8.73 1.80 11.27
C THR A 8 9.53 1.59 9.97
N LEU A 9 8.87 1.57 8.82
CA LEU A 9 9.51 1.51 7.49
C LEU A 9 10.31 2.76 7.13
N LEU A 10 10.03 3.92 7.75
CA LEU A 10 10.81 5.15 7.52
C LEU A 10 12.16 5.19 8.26
N LEU A 11 12.35 4.35 9.29
CA LEU A 11 13.60 4.30 10.07
C LEU A 11 14.61 3.27 9.54
N VAL A 12 14.15 2.18 8.90
CA VAL A 12 15.05 1.15 8.32
C VAL A 12 15.91 1.61 7.11
N PRO A 13 15.47 2.51 6.20
CA PRO A 13 16.30 2.93 5.07
C PRO A 13 17.53 3.75 5.52
N VAL A 14 17.57 4.19 6.78
CA VAL A 14 18.73 4.87 7.38
C VAL A 14 19.87 3.89 7.68
N VAL A 15 19.60 2.58 7.82
CA VAL A 15 20.60 1.57 8.20
C VAL A 15 21.08 0.74 7.02
N SER A 16 20.17 0.22 6.17
CA SER A 16 20.53 -0.46 4.92
C SER A 16 19.31 -0.70 4.05
N TRP A 17 19.32 -0.16 2.82
CA TRP A 17 18.27 -0.39 1.83
C TRP A 17 18.10 -1.88 1.48
N GLN A 18 19.21 -2.63 1.42
CA GLN A 18 19.19 -4.06 1.12
C GLN A 18 18.50 -4.85 2.22
N LEU A 19 18.76 -4.49 3.48
CA LEU A 19 18.08 -5.09 4.62
C LEU A 19 16.58 -4.83 4.58
N LEU A 20 16.18 -3.58 4.30
CA LEU A 20 14.77 -3.23 4.20
C LEU A 20 14.05 -4.02 3.09
N ARG A 21 14.67 -4.11 1.90
CA ARG A 21 14.16 -4.93 0.80
C ARG A 21 14.02 -6.39 1.23
N ALA A 22 15.04 -6.97 1.85
CA ALA A 22 15.02 -8.36 2.30
C ALA A 22 13.90 -8.60 3.33
N VAL A 23 13.73 -7.68 4.29
CA VAL A 23 12.65 -7.74 5.29
C VAL A 23 11.28 -7.65 4.63
N LEU A 24 11.06 -6.70 3.71
CA LEU A 24 9.79 -6.55 3.00
C LEU A 24 9.43 -7.79 2.17
N VAL A 25 10.40 -8.34 1.44
CA VAL A 25 10.21 -9.56 0.65
C VAL A 25 9.92 -10.77 1.56
N ALA A 26 10.64 -10.90 2.68
CA ALA A 26 10.40 -11.97 3.65
C ALA A 26 9.02 -11.85 4.30
N LEU A 27 8.60 -10.64 4.69
CA LEU A 27 7.27 -10.38 5.24
C LEU A 27 6.17 -10.68 4.22
N ALA A 28 6.35 -10.31 2.96
CA ALA A 28 5.42 -10.65 1.89
C ALA A 28 5.31 -12.17 1.69
N ALA A 29 6.44 -12.89 1.67
CA ALA A 29 6.45 -14.34 1.55
C ALA A 29 5.73 -15.03 2.72
N VAL A 30 5.96 -14.56 3.96
CA VAL A 30 5.24 -15.05 5.14
C VAL A 30 3.75 -14.73 5.05
N ALA A 31 3.37 -13.51 4.66
CA ALA A 31 1.96 -13.13 4.51
C ALA A 31 1.25 -13.99 3.47
N VAL A 32 1.88 -14.24 2.32
CA VAL A 32 1.37 -15.13 1.27
C VAL A 32 1.22 -16.56 1.81
N ALA A 33 2.23 -17.10 2.49
CA ALA A 33 2.19 -18.45 3.03
C ALA A 33 1.06 -18.62 4.07
N VAL A 34 0.92 -17.66 5.00
CA VAL A 34 -0.15 -17.64 5.99
C VAL A 34 -1.51 -17.59 5.31
N GLU A 35 -1.68 -16.75 4.29
CA GLU A 35 -2.94 -16.64 3.56
C GLU A 35 -3.29 -17.89 2.75
N VAL A 36 -2.31 -18.52 2.09
CA VAL A 36 -2.52 -19.80 1.39
C VAL A 36 -3.00 -20.88 2.35
N VAL A 37 -2.39 -20.98 3.53
CA VAL A 37 -2.82 -21.95 4.56
C VAL A 37 -4.22 -21.59 5.08
N ARG A 38 -4.50 -20.31 5.31
CA ARG A 38 -5.82 -19.82 5.77
C ARG A 38 -6.93 -20.12 4.78
N LEU A 39 -6.70 -19.91 3.49
CA LEU A 39 -7.70 -20.13 2.45
C LEU A 39 -7.94 -21.61 2.15
N ARG A 40 -6.95 -22.48 2.39
CA ARG A 40 -7.07 -23.93 2.18
C ARG A 40 -7.59 -24.71 3.38
N SER A 41 -7.42 -24.20 4.61
CA SER A 41 -7.77 -24.92 5.84
C SER A 41 -8.81 -24.16 6.67
N PRO A 42 -10.08 -24.62 6.68
CA PRO A 42 -11.14 -24.05 7.51
C PRO A 42 -10.76 -24.02 9.01
N ARG A 43 -10.10 -25.08 9.50
CA ARG A 43 -9.60 -25.18 10.88
C ARG A 43 -8.59 -24.08 11.21
N PHE A 44 -7.65 -23.83 10.30
CA PHE A 44 -6.65 -22.78 10.50
C PHE A 44 -7.31 -21.40 10.46
N ARG A 45 -8.26 -21.17 9.55
CA ARG A 45 -9.03 -19.93 9.46
C ARG A 45 -9.79 -19.64 10.76
N GLU A 46 -10.47 -20.63 11.33
CA GLU A 46 -11.16 -20.50 12.61
C GLU A 46 -10.20 -20.19 13.75
N MET A 47 -9.10 -20.94 13.87
CA MET A 47 -8.06 -20.66 14.88
C MET A 47 -7.51 -19.23 14.76
N LEU A 48 -7.23 -18.77 13.54
CA LEU A 48 -6.70 -17.44 13.28
C LEU A 48 -7.72 -16.34 13.63
N ALA A 49 -9.01 -16.55 13.32
CA ALA A 49 -10.08 -15.61 13.64
C ALA A 49 -10.24 -15.39 15.16
N HIS A 50 -9.97 -16.41 15.98
CA HIS A 50 -10.02 -16.30 17.44
C HIS A 50 -8.81 -15.58 18.05
N ARG A 51 -7.65 -15.64 17.37
CA ARG A 51 -6.39 -15.05 17.89
C ARG A 51 -6.07 -13.68 17.31
N VAL A 52 -6.57 -13.38 16.12
CA VAL A 52 -6.23 -12.17 15.37
C VAL A 52 -7.54 -11.53 14.91
N PRO A 53 -8.08 -10.53 15.64
CA PRO A 53 -9.36 -9.88 15.32
C PRO A 53 -9.31 -8.98 14.06
N VAL A 54 -8.26 -9.13 13.24
CA VAL A 54 -7.99 -8.31 12.06
C VAL A 54 -8.89 -8.70 10.88
N PHE A 55 -9.36 -9.93 10.81
CA PHE A 55 -10.11 -10.42 9.67
C PHE A 55 -11.58 -9.99 9.74
N ARG A 56 -11.97 -9.04 8.87
CA ARG A 56 -13.38 -8.71 8.67
C ARG A 56 -14.12 -9.92 8.09
N ALA A 57 -15.38 -10.14 8.48
CA ALA A 57 -16.20 -11.28 8.00
C ALA A 57 -16.28 -11.39 6.47
N ARG A 58 -16.12 -10.27 5.73
CA ARG A 58 -16.04 -10.23 4.25
C ARG A 58 -14.75 -10.82 3.65
N GLU A 59 -13.71 -11.04 4.44
CA GLU A 59 -12.40 -11.56 3.98
C GLU A 59 -12.25 -13.08 4.21
N ALA A 60 -13.29 -13.78 4.65
CA ALA A 60 -13.22 -15.20 5.01
C ALA A 60 -12.91 -16.15 3.83
N GLY A 61 -13.08 -15.69 2.58
CA GLY A 61 -12.86 -16.48 1.36
C GLY A 61 -11.99 -15.81 0.31
N ARG A 62 -11.34 -14.68 0.62
CA ARG A 62 -10.45 -13.95 -0.31
C ARG A 62 -9.17 -13.55 0.41
N PRO A 63 -8.04 -13.39 -0.30
CA PRO A 63 -6.81 -12.86 0.30
C PRO A 63 -7.08 -11.53 1.01
N SER A 64 -6.45 -11.33 2.18
CA SER A 64 -6.65 -10.12 2.99
C SER A 64 -5.92 -8.90 2.40
N GLY A 65 -6.44 -7.70 2.67
CA GLY A 65 -5.78 -6.45 2.28
C GLY A 65 -4.37 -6.32 2.87
N ALA A 66 -4.13 -6.91 4.05
CA ALA A 66 -2.80 -6.94 4.66
C ALA A 66 -1.77 -7.75 3.87
N MET A 67 -2.18 -8.89 3.29
CA MET A 67 -1.33 -9.64 2.36
C MET A 67 -1.05 -8.83 1.11
N TRP A 68 -2.07 -8.22 0.51
CA TRP A 68 -1.90 -7.40 -0.69
C TRP A 68 -0.97 -6.21 -0.45
N LEU A 69 -1.09 -5.55 0.71
CA LEU A 69 -0.19 -4.48 1.13
C LEU A 69 1.26 -4.95 1.26
N ALA A 70 1.48 -6.09 1.93
CA ALA A 70 2.82 -6.64 2.08
C ALA A 70 3.46 -6.97 0.72
N VAL A 71 2.69 -7.58 -0.18
CA VAL A 71 3.14 -7.88 -1.55
C VAL A 71 3.39 -6.61 -2.34
N GLY A 72 2.49 -5.62 -2.29
CA GLY A 72 2.65 -4.34 -2.97
C GLY A 72 3.92 -3.60 -2.52
N TYR A 73 4.20 -3.57 -1.21
CA TYR A 73 5.43 -2.98 -0.68
C TYR A 73 6.68 -3.76 -1.07
N ALA A 74 6.63 -5.09 -1.07
CA ALA A 74 7.74 -5.90 -1.56
C ALA A 74 8.03 -5.64 -3.05
N LEU A 75 6.99 -5.54 -3.88
CA LEU A 75 7.12 -5.21 -5.30
C LEU A 75 7.72 -3.81 -5.50
N ALA A 76 7.23 -2.81 -4.76
CA ALA A 76 7.81 -1.47 -4.76
C ALA A 76 9.30 -1.51 -4.36
N ALA A 77 9.67 -2.32 -3.35
CA ALA A 77 11.04 -2.48 -2.89
C ALA A 77 12.00 -3.08 -3.91
N LEU A 78 11.52 -3.77 -4.94
CA LEU A 78 12.37 -4.30 -6.01
C LEU A 78 12.90 -3.20 -6.95
N THR A 79 12.26 -2.04 -6.98
CA THR A 79 12.67 -0.92 -7.83
C THR A 79 13.95 -0.23 -7.32
N PRO A 80 14.72 0.48 -8.18
CA PRO A 80 15.85 1.31 -7.78
C PRO A 80 15.43 2.53 -6.97
N LEU A 81 16.33 3.04 -6.10
CA LEU A 81 16.09 4.30 -5.40
C LEU A 81 15.88 5.45 -6.42
N PRO A 82 14.91 6.35 -6.18
CA PRO A 82 14.14 6.56 -4.94
C PRO A 82 12.76 5.87 -4.99
N GLY A 83 12.48 5.07 -6.03
CA GLY A 83 11.17 4.48 -6.31
C GLY A 83 10.51 3.81 -5.11
N PRO A 84 11.21 2.95 -4.36
CA PRO A 84 10.63 2.27 -3.22
C PRO A 84 10.16 3.22 -2.12
N THR A 85 10.98 4.22 -1.78
CA THR A 85 10.65 5.22 -0.76
C THR A 85 9.41 6.00 -1.18
N ALA A 86 9.36 6.44 -2.43
CA ALA A 86 8.22 7.14 -2.99
C ALA A 86 6.94 6.27 -2.95
N GLY A 87 7.00 5.04 -3.47
CA GLY A 87 5.85 4.16 -3.53
C GLY A 87 5.29 3.74 -2.18
N ILE A 88 6.18 3.35 -1.26
CA ILE A 88 5.78 2.95 0.10
C ILE A 88 5.20 4.14 0.85
N LEU A 89 5.80 5.33 0.76
CA LEU A 89 5.26 6.53 1.42
C LEU A 89 3.88 6.92 0.89
N VAL A 90 3.70 6.92 -0.43
CA VAL A 90 2.39 7.23 -1.03
C VAL A 90 1.34 6.22 -0.54
N GLY A 91 1.59 4.91 -0.64
CA GLY A 91 0.63 3.91 -0.16
C GLY A 91 0.42 3.94 1.36
N ALA A 92 1.43 4.32 2.16
CA ALA A 92 1.31 4.36 3.61
C ALA A 92 0.58 5.61 4.14
N VAL A 93 0.55 6.69 3.36
CA VAL A 93 0.07 8.01 3.83
C VAL A 93 -1.09 8.54 2.99
N ALA A 94 -1.00 8.49 1.65
CA ALA A 94 -2.04 9.00 0.78
C ALA A 94 -3.32 8.14 0.86
N ASP A 95 -3.20 6.81 0.90
CA ASP A 95 -4.35 5.91 0.99
C ASP A 95 -5.14 6.10 2.31
N PRO A 96 -4.51 6.10 3.51
CA PRO A 96 -5.25 6.39 4.74
C PRO A 96 -5.82 7.80 4.80
N ALA A 97 -5.13 8.80 4.25
CA ALA A 97 -5.64 10.17 4.19
C ALA A 97 -6.90 10.25 3.31
N ALA A 98 -6.87 9.62 2.14
CA ALA A 98 -8.00 9.52 1.23
C ALA A 98 -9.19 8.79 1.86
N ALA A 99 -8.93 7.67 2.54
CA ALA A 99 -9.97 6.93 3.27
C ALA A 99 -10.57 7.75 4.42
N TRP A 100 -9.75 8.47 5.18
CA TRP A 100 -10.19 9.31 6.29
C TRP A 100 -11.07 10.46 5.81
N VAL A 101 -10.61 11.22 4.82
CA VAL A 101 -11.38 12.34 4.25
C VAL A 101 -12.61 11.82 3.50
N GLY A 102 -12.46 10.77 2.70
CA GLY A 102 -13.56 10.18 1.93
C GLY A 102 -14.69 9.64 2.81
N SER A 103 -14.36 9.06 3.97
CA SER A 103 -15.36 8.54 4.92
C SER A 103 -16.23 9.63 5.56
N ARG A 104 -15.80 10.90 5.53
CA ARG A 104 -16.59 12.04 6.04
C ARG A 104 -17.57 12.61 5.03
N SER A 105 -17.42 12.27 3.75
CA SER A 105 -18.17 12.91 2.65
C SER A 105 -19.01 11.94 1.83
N GLY A 106 -19.05 10.66 2.23
CA GLY A 106 -19.87 9.64 1.59
C GLY A 106 -20.09 8.43 2.49
N PRO A 107 -20.84 7.42 2.03
CA PRO A 107 -21.08 6.20 2.79
C PRO A 107 -19.76 5.51 3.16
N THR A 108 -19.68 5.00 4.39
CA THR A 108 -18.50 4.27 4.88
C THR A 108 -18.14 3.11 3.93
N GLY A 109 -16.90 3.11 3.45
CA GLY A 109 -16.39 2.08 2.54
C GLY A 109 -16.62 2.31 1.05
N GLN A 110 -17.15 3.47 0.63
CA GLN A 110 -17.19 3.87 -0.77
C GLN A 110 -16.08 4.88 -1.10
N LYS A 111 -15.43 4.70 -2.26
CA LYS A 111 -14.44 5.65 -2.77
C LYS A 111 -15.16 6.90 -3.29
N THR A 112 -14.78 8.06 -2.78
CA THR A 112 -15.43 9.34 -3.10
C THR A 112 -14.51 10.23 -3.93
N GLY A 113 -15.08 11.17 -4.68
CA GLY A 113 -14.29 12.16 -5.42
C GLY A 113 -13.38 12.99 -4.51
N LEU A 114 -13.83 13.32 -3.30
CA LEU A 114 -13.04 14.02 -2.29
C LEU A 114 -11.87 13.15 -1.77
N GLY A 115 -12.10 11.85 -1.58
CA GLY A 115 -11.05 10.89 -1.22
C GLY A 115 -9.95 10.85 -2.29
N SER A 116 -10.31 10.71 -3.56
CA SER A 116 -9.34 10.70 -4.66
C SER A 116 -8.61 12.04 -4.83
N ALA A 117 -9.29 13.17 -4.65
CA ALA A 117 -8.64 14.48 -4.65
C ALA A 117 -7.63 14.61 -3.50
N THR A 118 -7.98 14.11 -2.30
CA THR A 118 -7.09 14.06 -1.15
C THR A 118 -5.88 13.17 -1.45
N HIS A 119 -6.12 11.99 -2.01
CA HIS A 119 -5.05 11.07 -2.42
C HIS A 119 -4.06 11.78 -3.36
N PHE A 120 -4.56 12.41 -4.42
CA PHE A 120 -3.75 13.13 -5.39
C PHE A 120 -2.91 14.25 -4.76
N VAL A 121 -3.52 15.09 -3.93
CA VAL A 121 -2.84 16.22 -3.28
C VAL A 121 -1.76 15.73 -2.31
N VAL A 122 -2.08 14.73 -1.48
CA VAL A 122 -1.13 14.18 -0.51
C VAL A 122 0.03 13.48 -1.21
N ALA A 123 -0.25 12.66 -2.24
CA ALA A 123 0.78 11.99 -3.03
C ALA A 123 1.71 13.00 -3.72
N THR A 124 1.15 14.04 -4.34
CA THR A 124 1.93 15.09 -5.00
C THR A 124 2.83 15.81 -4.00
N ALA A 125 2.29 16.20 -2.84
CA ALA A 125 3.05 16.90 -1.79
C ALA A 125 4.19 16.04 -1.23
N LEU A 126 3.94 14.74 -0.98
CA LEU A 126 4.97 13.81 -0.52
C LEU A 126 6.10 13.65 -1.53
N LEU A 127 5.76 13.47 -2.81
CA LEU A 127 6.75 13.27 -3.87
C LEU A 127 7.61 14.52 -4.11
N LEU A 128 7.00 15.71 -4.07
CA LEU A 128 7.73 16.98 -4.10
C LEU A 128 8.61 17.15 -2.86
N GLY A 129 8.12 16.78 -1.68
CA GLY A 129 8.89 16.80 -0.43
C GLY A 129 10.10 15.84 -0.44
N LEU A 130 10.03 14.76 -1.22
CA LEU A 130 11.16 13.85 -1.49
C LEU A 130 12.14 14.38 -2.54
N GLY A 131 11.91 15.57 -3.10
CA GLY A 131 12.74 16.17 -4.14
C GLY A 131 12.56 15.56 -5.52
N CYS A 132 11.41 14.94 -5.81
CA CYS A 132 11.05 14.55 -7.17
C CYS A 132 10.71 15.80 -8.01
N GLY A 133 10.98 15.76 -9.32
CA GLY A 133 10.59 16.84 -10.23
C GLY A 133 9.07 17.03 -10.27
N TRP A 134 8.61 18.23 -10.65
CA TRP A 134 7.17 18.54 -10.75
C TRP A 134 6.42 17.54 -11.64
N LEU A 135 6.95 17.29 -12.85
CA LEU A 135 6.35 16.36 -13.80
C LEU A 135 6.27 14.93 -13.24
N THR A 136 7.36 14.43 -12.67
CA THR A 136 7.43 13.11 -12.02
C THR A 136 6.41 12.99 -10.88
N SER A 137 6.31 14.03 -10.04
CA SER A 137 5.42 14.05 -8.88
C SER A 137 3.96 14.03 -9.28
N VAL A 138 3.57 14.88 -10.24
CA VAL A 138 2.19 14.93 -10.74
C VAL A 138 1.84 13.64 -11.47
N ALA A 139 2.72 13.14 -12.36
CA ALA A 139 2.46 11.91 -13.11
C ALA A 139 2.28 10.69 -12.19
N ALA A 140 3.18 10.51 -11.22
CA ALA A 140 3.07 9.41 -10.26
C ALA A 140 1.84 9.56 -9.35
N ALA A 141 1.50 10.77 -8.91
CA ALA A 141 0.29 11.02 -8.13
C ALA A 141 -0.99 10.72 -8.93
N VAL A 142 -1.06 11.07 -10.22
CA VAL A 142 -2.17 10.71 -11.11
C VAL A 142 -2.30 9.20 -11.22
N VAL A 143 -1.22 8.49 -11.55
CA VAL A 143 -1.21 7.02 -11.66
C VAL A 143 -1.68 6.37 -10.37
N ALA A 144 -1.13 6.80 -9.24
CA ALA A 144 -1.48 6.28 -7.92
C ALA A 144 -2.97 6.51 -7.61
N THR A 145 -3.51 7.69 -7.92
CA THR A 145 -4.92 8.04 -7.66
C THR A 145 -5.89 7.29 -8.58
N VAL A 146 -5.51 7.06 -9.84
CA VAL A 146 -6.31 6.25 -10.77
C VAL A 146 -6.37 4.80 -10.30
N LEU A 147 -5.24 4.25 -9.84
CA LEU A 147 -5.17 2.88 -9.32
C LEU A 147 -5.86 2.72 -7.97
N GLU A 148 -5.79 3.73 -7.11
CA GLU A 148 -6.61 3.81 -5.90
C GLU A 148 -8.08 3.69 -6.31
N ARG A 149 -8.58 4.47 -7.26
CA ARG A 149 -10.00 4.42 -7.63
C ARG A 149 -10.39 3.25 -8.54
N TRP A 150 -9.47 2.37 -8.90
CA TRP A 150 -9.68 1.39 -9.97
C TRP A 150 -10.73 0.33 -9.60
N PRO A 151 -11.81 0.16 -10.39
CA PRO A 151 -12.94 -0.69 -10.00
C PRO A 151 -12.79 -2.16 -10.44
N LEU A 152 -11.72 -2.56 -11.16
CA LEU A 152 -11.63 -3.91 -11.78
C LEU A 152 -11.26 -5.04 -10.79
N GLY A 153 -11.45 -4.85 -9.49
CA GLY A 153 -11.40 -5.93 -8.50
C GLY A 153 -9.98 -6.38 -8.07
N LEU A 154 -8.94 -5.66 -8.50
CA LEU A 154 -7.61 -5.76 -7.90
C LEU A 154 -7.52 -4.84 -6.68
N ASP A 155 -6.82 -5.29 -5.64
CA ASP A 155 -6.69 -4.57 -4.37
C ASP A 155 -5.75 -3.37 -4.55
N ASP A 156 -6.15 -2.20 -4.04
CA ASP A 156 -5.38 -0.96 -4.12
C ASP A 156 -4.03 -1.09 -3.40
N ASN A 157 -3.99 -1.84 -2.29
CA ASN A 157 -2.77 -2.09 -1.54
C ASN A 157 -1.71 -2.85 -2.34
N LEU A 158 -2.12 -3.62 -3.36
CA LEU A 158 -1.19 -4.29 -4.28
C LEU A 158 -0.64 -3.34 -5.34
N LEU A 159 -1.43 -2.36 -5.81
CA LEU A 159 -1.14 -1.63 -7.03
C LEU A 159 -0.50 -0.26 -6.79
N VAL A 160 -0.97 0.50 -5.79
CA VAL A 160 -0.60 1.90 -5.59
C VAL A 160 0.90 2.06 -5.37
N ALA A 161 1.47 1.33 -4.42
CA ALA A 161 2.88 1.44 -4.08
C ALA A 161 3.83 1.08 -5.25
N PRO A 162 3.71 -0.09 -5.92
CA PRO A 162 4.63 -0.45 -7.00
C PRO A 162 4.45 0.42 -8.25
N ALA A 163 3.22 0.82 -8.60
CA ALA A 163 2.99 1.68 -9.74
C ALA A 163 3.57 3.09 -9.53
N THR A 164 3.42 3.63 -8.31
CA THR A 164 4.07 4.89 -7.93
C THR A 164 5.59 4.77 -8.03
N ALA A 165 6.16 3.72 -7.44
CA ALA A 165 7.60 3.48 -7.47
C ALA A 165 8.15 3.39 -8.90
N LEU A 166 7.47 2.64 -9.76
CA LEU A 166 7.84 2.48 -11.17
C LEU A 166 7.72 3.80 -11.93
N THR A 167 6.64 4.56 -11.74
CA THR A 167 6.44 5.85 -12.41
C THR A 167 7.54 6.84 -12.04
N VAL A 168 7.92 6.88 -10.76
CA VAL A 168 9.02 7.71 -10.29
C VAL A 168 10.33 7.29 -10.95
N VAL A 169 10.64 5.99 -11.03
CA VAL A 169 11.88 5.50 -11.64
C VAL A 169 11.95 5.77 -13.14
N LEU A 170 10.82 5.69 -13.86
CA LEU A 170 10.78 5.90 -15.31
C LEU A 170 10.88 7.37 -15.73
N LEU A 171 10.47 8.29 -14.85
CA LEU A 171 10.40 9.73 -15.13
C LEU A 171 11.44 10.54 -14.34
N ARG A 172 12.48 9.89 -13.82
CA ARG A 172 13.58 10.54 -13.10
C ARG A 172 14.81 10.73 -13.97
#